data_AF-A0A7C7TM11-F1
#
_entry.id   AF-A0A7C7TM11-F1
#
_cell.length_a   1.000
_cell.length_b   1.000
_cell.length_c   1.000
_cell.angle_alpha   90.00
_cell.angle_beta   90.00
_cell.angle_gamma   90.00
#
_symmetry.space_group_name_H-M   'P 1'
#
loop_
_entity.id
_entity.type
_entity.pdbx_description
1 polymer ?
#
loop_
_entity_poly.entity_id
_entity_poly.type
_entity_poly.pdbx_seq_one_letter_code
_entity_poly.pdbx_strand_id
1 'polypeptide(L)'
;MVSSEHKTAETASLNKEASEVISHLKTDVDPAGDDWKLSILETIAEWPLASENIAGEHLDYLIGGEAFDWRLLAKRLLGECGSKIDDEVWQEWLADPALFAGFEEPEFMRAVGVDKFRAHLSYFYGVTVEQSLLTAVEEEITHRRVAAGRPLSDSSIEVAYEMLYGNTRDQLWEVFRIEAGVDAAREGWRYRDEHSLASEDAFTYWLFKLRMERSDPAKIASDTRKGLAKLEHMRQNNARRQKLVHSDNMRIQKRKKRKTNSKSQL
;
A
#
# COMPACT_ATOMS: atom_id res chain seq x y z
N MET A 1 -1.89 31.59 21.78
CA MET A 1 -1.47 30.76 22.94
C MET A 1 -2.53 29.73 23.32
N VAL A 2 -3.82 30.09 23.33
CA VAL A 2 -4.92 29.13 23.64
C VAL A 2 -5.03 27.96 22.64
N SER A 3 -4.80 28.18 21.33
CA SER A 3 -4.89 27.09 20.33
C SER A 3 -3.77 26.05 20.39
N SER A 4 -2.59 26.36 20.95
CA SER A 4 -1.52 25.35 21.06
C SER A 4 -1.71 24.45 22.27
N GLU A 5 -2.23 24.98 23.37
CA GLU A 5 -2.51 24.21 24.59
C GLU A 5 -3.64 23.19 24.38
N HIS A 6 -4.72 23.58 23.67
CA HIS A 6 -5.80 22.66 23.30
C HIS A 6 -5.33 21.56 22.35
N LYS A 7 -4.54 21.89 21.32
CA LYS A 7 -4.02 20.90 20.37
C LYS A 7 -3.09 19.89 21.05
N THR A 8 -2.30 20.34 22.03
CA THR A 8 -1.40 19.47 22.80
C THR A 8 -2.17 18.54 23.74
N ALA A 9 -3.23 19.03 24.40
CA ALA A 9 -4.09 18.22 25.27
C ALA A 9 -4.89 17.16 24.48
N GLU A 10 -5.40 17.52 23.31
CA GLU A 10 -6.13 16.62 22.42
C GLU A 10 -5.21 15.50 21.88
N THR A 11 -4.00 15.84 21.43
CA THR A 11 -3.01 14.83 21.04
C THR A 11 -2.61 13.90 22.18
N ALA A 12 -2.54 14.39 23.43
CA ALA A 12 -2.21 13.55 24.57
C ALA A 12 -3.35 12.56 24.91
N SER A 13 -4.62 12.96 24.74
CA SER A 13 -5.78 12.07 24.90
C SER A 13 -5.77 10.95 23.86
N LEU A 14 -5.61 11.30 22.58
CA LEU A 14 -5.63 10.34 21.48
C LEU A 14 -4.48 9.31 21.59
N ASN A 15 -3.30 9.75 22.05
CA ASN A 15 -2.18 8.83 22.30
C ASN A 15 -2.45 7.86 23.46
N LYS A 16 -3.19 8.31 24.49
CA LYS A 16 -3.61 7.45 25.59
C LYS A 16 -4.62 6.41 25.11
N GLU A 17 -5.62 6.84 24.34
CA GLU A 17 -6.61 5.96 23.71
C GLU A 17 -5.95 4.92 22.80
N ALA A 18 -5.00 5.34 21.94
CA ALA A 18 -4.23 4.42 21.10
C ALA A 18 -3.46 3.37 21.92
N SER A 19 -2.88 3.76 23.05
CA SER A 19 -2.18 2.84 23.96
C SER A 19 -3.13 1.84 24.64
N GLU A 20 -4.34 2.28 24.97
CA GLU A 20 -5.41 1.43 25.52
C GLU A 20 -5.86 0.41 24.46
N VAL A 21 -6.10 0.85 23.22
CA VAL A 21 -6.45 -0.02 22.09
C VAL A 21 -5.39 -1.10 21.85
N ILE A 22 -4.09 -0.74 21.87
CA ILE A 22 -2.99 -1.72 21.75
C ILE A 22 -3.03 -2.74 22.91
N SER A 23 -3.34 -2.28 24.12
CA SER A 23 -3.37 -3.15 25.31
C SER A 23 -4.54 -4.15 25.24
N HIS A 24 -5.69 -3.72 24.74
CA HIS A 24 -6.83 -4.59 24.46
C HIS A 24 -6.51 -5.61 23.39
N LEU A 25 -5.97 -5.18 22.24
CA LEU A 25 -5.52 -6.08 21.16
C LEU A 25 -4.54 -7.14 21.68
N LYS A 26 -3.54 -6.74 22.47
CA LYS A 26 -2.58 -7.67 23.08
C LYS A 26 -3.24 -8.72 23.97
N THR A 27 -4.40 -8.44 24.55
CA THR A 27 -5.11 -9.39 25.41
C THR A 27 -6.02 -10.31 24.59
N ASP A 28 -6.70 -9.75 23.58
CA ASP A 28 -7.78 -10.42 22.86
C ASP A 28 -7.30 -11.26 21.67
N VAL A 29 -6.12 -10.98 21.12
CA VAL A 29 -5.57 -11.75 19.99
C VAL A 29 -5.29 -13.20 20.41
N ASP A 30 -6.08 -14.11 19.85
CA ASP A 30 -5.86 -15.55 19.89
C ASP A 30 -4.96 -15.98 18.72
N PRO A 31 -3.76 -16.55 18.98
CA PRO A 31 -2.88 -17.03 17.93
C PRO A 31 -3.38 -18.34 17.26
N ALA A 32 -4.42 -18.98 17.79
CA ALA A 32 -4.99 -20.18 17.21
C ALA A 32 -5.97 -19.84 16.07
N GLY A 33 -5.63 -20.27 14.85
CA GLY A 33 -6.51 -20.13 13.68
C GLY A 33 -6.34 -18.79 12.94
N ASP A 34 -7.37 -18.41 12.17
CA ASP A 34 -7.37 -17.19 11.35
C ASP A 34 -8.15 -16.02 12.00
N ASP A 35 -8.70 -16.23 13.19
CA ASP A 35 -9.58 -15.26 13.87
C ASP A 35 -8.85 -13.97 14.27
N TRP A 36 -7.53 -14.03 14.47
CA TRP A 36 -6.70 -12.85 14.74
C TRP A 36 -6.79 -11.79 13.62
N LYS A 37 -7.04 -12.19 12.37
CA LYS A 37 -7.21 -11.25 11.25
C LYS A 37 -8.41 -10.35 11.49
N LEU A 38 -9.51 -10.93 11.97
CA LEU A 38 -10.73 -10.20 12.29
C LEU A 38 -10.49 -9.26 13.49
N SER A 39 -9.84 -9.75 14.55
CA SER A 39 -9.50 -8.92 15.72
C SER A 39 -8.66 -7.70 15.34
N ILE A 40 -7.73 -7.85 14.39
CA ILE A 40 -6.94 -6.72 13.88
C ILE A 40 -7.82 -5.73 13.13
N LEU A 41 -8.73 -6.18 12.26
CA LEU A 41 -9.65 -5.30 11.52
C LEU A 41 -10.64 -4.56 12.45
N GLU A 42 -11.12 -5.23 13.50
CA GLU A 42 -11.98 -4.62 14.53
C GLU A 42 -11.19 -3.58 15.35
N THR A 43 -9.94 -3.89 15.70
CA THR A 43 -9.04 -2.93 16.37
C THR A 43 -8.74 -1.73 15.47
N ILE A 44 -8.59 -1.95 14.16
CA ILE A 44 -8.47 -0.88 13.18
C ILE A 44 -9.68 0.05 13.23
N ALA A 45 -10.90 -0.46 13.43
CA ALA A 45 -12.10 0.38 13.54
C ALA A 45 -12.03 1.37 14.69
N GLU A 46 -11.45 0.95 15.82
CA GLU A 46 -11.33 1.76 17.04
C GLU A 46 -10.11 2.69 17.05
N TRP A 47 -9.16 2.49 16.14
CA TRP A 47 -7.92 3.27 16.11
C TRP A 47 -8.16 4.78 15.96
N PRO A 48 -7.66 5.63 16.88
CA PRO A 48 -8.02 7.05 16.93
C PRO A 48 -7.07 7.97 16.14
N LEU A 49 -5.86 7.51 15.78
CA LEU A 49 -4.84 8.36 15.16
C LEU A 49 -4.86 8.28 13.64
N ALA A 50 -4.83 9.43 12.97
CA ALA A 50 -4.66 9.53 11.52
C ALA A 50 -3.21 9.28 11.10
N SER A 51 -2.25 9.70 11.93
CA SER A 51 -0.82 9.47 11.72
C SER A 51 -0.06 9.46 13.04
N GLU A 52 1.14 8.89 13.05
CA GLU A 52 2.02 8.83 14.20
C GLU A 52 3.51 8.82 13.82
N ASN A 53 4.39 9.09 14.79
CA ASN A 53 5.83 9.02 14.62
C ASN A 53 6.40 7.93 15.52
N ILE A 54 6.85 6.83 14.93
CA ILE A 54 7.38 5.66 15.65
C ILE A 54 8.82 5.43 15.25
N ALA A 55 9.74 5.40 16.22
CA ALA A 55 11.16 5.14 16.00
C ALA A 55 11.82 6.05 14.93
N GLY A 56 11.30 7.27 14.72
CA GLY A 56 11.78 8.21 13.71
C GLY A 56 11.15 8.06 12.33
N GLU A 57 10.25 7.09 12.14
CA GLU A 57 9.45 6.91 10.93
C GLU A 57 8.07 7.56 11.12
N HIS A 58 7.65 8.36 10.15
CA HIS A 58 6.30 8.91 10.09
C HIS A 58 5.37 7.92 9.40
N LEU A 59 4.36 7.45 10.12
CA LEU A 59 3.32 6.56 9.60
C LEU A 59 2.05 7.38 9.40
N ASP A 60 1.67 7.59 8.14
CA ASP A 60 0.42 8.27 7.77
C ASP A 60 -0.61 7.23 7.32
N TYR A 61 -1.61 6.97 8.17
CA TYR A 61 -2.64 5.98 7.88
C TYR A 61 -3.76 6.57 7.04
N LEU A 62 -4.02 7.87 7.17
CA LEU A 62 -5.15 8.55 6.53
C LEU A 62 -4.63 9.70 5.65
N ILE A 63 -4.13 9.31 4.48
CA ILE A 63 -3.54 10.18 3.49
C ILE A 63 -4.53 11.29 3.11
N GLY A 64 -4.09 12.53 3.29
CA GLY A 64 -4.89 13.72 2.97
C GLY A 64 -6.21 13.82 3.74
N GLY A 65 -6.38 13.07 4.84
CA GLY A 65 -7.64 12.99 5.59
C GLY A 65 -8.74 12.16 4.94
N GLU A 66 -8.45 11.48 3.82
CA GLU A 66 -9.48 10.88 2.94
C GLU A 66 -9.18 9.42 2.58
N ALA A 67 -7.90 9.08 2.32
CA ALA A 67 -7.49 7.76 1.84
C ALA A 67 -6.83 6.95 2.95
N PHE A 68 -7.50 5.89 3.41
CA PHE A 68 -7.05 5.06 4.51
C PHE A 68 -6.26 3.83 4.06
N ASP A 69 -5.00 3.72 4.47
CA ASP A 69 -4.17 2.52 4.31
C ASP A 69 -4.32 1.59 5.52
N TRP A 70 -5.26 0.66 5.42
CA TRP A 70 -5.48 -0.34 6.47
C TRP A 70 -4.30 -1.30 6.65
N ARG A 71 -3.48 -1.53 5.61
CA ARG A 71 -2.35 -2.47 5.67
C ARG A 71 -1.21 -1.89 6.48
N LEU A 72 -0.95 -0.59 6.32
CA LEU A 72 0.03 0.12 7.12
C LEU A 72 -0.34 0.08 8.61
N LEU A 73 -1.61 0.34 8.94
CA LEU A 73 -2.08 0.25 10.32
C LEU A 73 -2.08 -1.20 10.84
N ALA A 74 -2.50 -2.18 10.03
CA ALA A 74 -2.43 -3.58 10.40
C ALA A 74 -0.98 -4.01 10.72
N LYS A 75 -0.01 -3.63 9.87
CA LYS A 75 1.42 -3.87 10.12
C LYS A 75 1.88 -3.27 11.43
N ARG A 76 1.47 -2.03 11.72
CA ARG A 76 1.79 -1.35 12.98
C ARG A 76 1.26 -2.10 14.20
N LEU A 77 0.00 -2.53 14.15
CA LEU A 77 -0.67 -3.27 15.22
C LEU A 77 -0.07 -4.67 15.41
N LEU A 78 0.20 -5.38 14.32
CA LEU A 78 0.85 -6.70 14.36
C LEU A 78 2.26 -6.64 14.96
N GLY A 79 3.01 -5.57 14.69
CA GLY A 79 4.31 -5.33 15.33
C GLY A 79 4.24 -5.23 16.86
N GLU A 80 3.09 -4.85 17.42
CA GLU A 80 2.86 -4.80 18.87
C GLU A 80 2.49 -6.17 19.46
N CYS A 81 1.91 -7.06 18.66
CA CYS A 81 1.50 -8.39 19.12
C CYS A 81 2.68 -9.31 19.43
N GLY A 82 3.92 -8.93 19.07
CA GLY A 82 5.14 -9.67 19.32
C GLY A 82 5.08 -11.08 18.71
N SER A 83 5.71 -12.05 19.37
CA SER A 83 5.79 -13.44 18.88
C SER A 83 4.51 -14.27 19.04
N LYS A 84 3.35 -13.62 19.27
CA LYS A 84 2.06 -14.34 19.33
C LYS A 84 1.67 -14.89 17.97
N ILE A 85 1.88 -14.10 16.93
CA ILE A 85 1.62 -14.48 15.54
C ILE A 85 2.97 -14.60 14.86
N ASP A 86 3.14 -15.64 14.04
CA ASP A 86 4.36 -15.83 13.26
C ASP A 86 4.52 -14.69 12.25
N ASP A 87 5.73 -14.11 12.20
CA ASP A 87 6.07 -13.02 11.29
C ASP A 87 5.85 -13.38 9.83
N GLU A 88 6.14 -14.63 9.45
CA GLU A 88 5.93 -15.08 8.07
C GLU A 88 4.43 -15.11 7.71
N VAL A 89 3.58 -15.48 8.67
CA VAL A 89 2.14 -15.65 8.45
C VAL A 89 1.45 -14.30 8.23
N TRP A 90 1.71 -13.32 9.09
CA TRP A 90 1.05 -12.02 8.94
C TRP A 90 1.66 -11.21 7.78
N GLN A 91 2.95 -11.38 7.48
CA GLN A 91 3.56 -10.78 6.28
C GLN A 91 2.95 -11.35 5.00
N GLU A 92 2.70 -12.67 4.94
CA GLU A 92 2.01 -13.30 3.80
C GLU A 92 0.59 -12.75 3.64
N TRP A 93 -0.15 -12.58 4.74
CA TRP A 93 -1.49 -11.98 4.72
C TRP A 93 -1.48 -10.53 4.20
N LEU A 94 -0.58 -9.68 4.69
CA LEU A 94 -0.48 -8.29 4.23
C LEU A 94 0.04 -8.17 2.78
N ALA A 95 0.80 -9.16 2.32
CA ALA A 95 1.27 -9.25 0.93
C ALA A 95 0.19 -9.75 -0.05
N ASP A 96 -0.89 -10.36 0.44
CA ASP A 96 -1.99 -10.80 -0.41
C ASP A 96 -2.63 -9.59 -1.12
N PRO A 97 -2.78 -9.61 -2.46
CA PRO A 97 -3.46 -8.54 -3.20
C PRO A 97 -4.98 -8.45 -2.97
N ALA A 98 -5.56 -9.29 -2.10
CA ALA A 98 -6.98 -9.25 -1.75
C ALA A 98 -7.39 -7.85 -1.25
N LEU A 99 -8.44 -7.31 -1.87
CA LEU A 99 -8.92 -5.96 -1.57
C LEU A 99 -9.46 -5.83 -0.14
N PHE A 100 -10.10 -6.88 0.36
CA PHE A 100 -10.80 -6.91 1.64
C PHE A 100 -10.11 -7.87 2.63
N ALA A 101 -8.77 -7.92 2.58
CA ALA A 101 -7.96 -8.72 3.51
C ALA A 101 -8.30 -10.23 3.54
N GLY A 102 -8.89 -10.76 2.46
CA GLY A 102 -9.33 -12.17 2.36
C GLY A 102 -10.77 -12.43 2.82
N PHE A 103 -11.50 -11.39 3.25
CA PHE A 103 -12.91 -11.46 3.64
C PHE A 103 -13.84 -11.05 2.50
N GLU A 104 -15.13 -11.36 2.65
CA GLU A 104 -16.17 -10.81 1.78
C GLU A 104 -16.38 -9.32 2.09
N GLU A 105 -16.78 -8.53 1.08
CA GLU A 105 -16.94 -7.07 1.20
C GLU A 105 -17.81 -6.64 2.40
N PRO A 106 -19.00 -7.23 2.66
CA PRO A 106 -19.85 -6.81 3.78
C PRO A 106 -19.24 -7.15 5.15
N GLU A 107 -18.43 -8.19 5.21
CA GLU A 107 -17.75 -8.61 6.45
C GLU A 107 -16.60 -7.68 6.77
N PHE A 108 -15.76 -7.37 5.78
CA PHE A 108 -14.69 -6.39 5.94
C PHE A 108 -15.25 -5.01 6.32
N MET A 109 -16.31 -4.54 5.64
CA MET A 109 -16.97 -3.27 5.95
C MET A 109 -17.50 -3.22 7.38
N ARG A 110 -18.08 -4.33 7.87
CA ARG A 110 -18.55 -4.44 9.26
C ARG A 110 -17.39 -4.39 10.25
N ALA A 111 -16.29 -5.07 9.95
CA ALA A 111 -15.13 -5.14 10.82
C ALA A 111 -14.42 -3.78 10.97
N VAL A 112 -14.12 -3.09 9.87
CA VAL A 112 -13.38 -1.80 9.91
C VAL A 112 -14.27 -0.58 10.17
N GLY A 113 -15.58 -0.73 9.99
CA GLY A 113 -16.55 0.36 10.09
C GLY A 113 -16.74 1.16 8.79
N VAL A 114 -17.89 1.82 8.67
CA VAL A 114 -18.34 2.47 7.42
C VAL A 114 -17.39 3.57 6.94
N ASP A 115 -16.91 4.42 7.84
CA ASP A 115 -16.07 5.57 7.47
C ASP A 115 -14.69 5.12 7.00
N LYS A 116 -14.04 4.21 7.74
CA LYS A 116 -12.75 3.62 7.35
C LYS A 116 -12.87 2.74 6.11
N PHE A 117 -14.01 2.06 5.91
CA PHE A 117 -14.29 1.35 4.66
C PHE A 117 -14.34 2.30 3.46
N ARG A 118 -15.04 3.43 3.57
CA ARG A 118 -15.07 4.45 2.50
C ARG A 118 -13.70 5.06 2.25
N ALA A 119 -12.94 5.32 3.31
CA ALA A 119 -11.57 5.82 3.19
C ALA A 119 -10.63 4.78 2.56
N HIS A 120 -10.82 3.49 2.86
CA HIS A 120 -10.08 2.38 2.21
C HIS A 120 -10.37 2.32 0.70
N LEU A 121 -11.63 2.47 0.29
CA LEU A 121 -11.95 2.56 -1.14
C LEU A 121 -11.28 3.77 -1.79
N SER A 122 -11.16 4.89 -1.07
CA SER A 122 -10.45 6.08 -1.56
C SER A 122 -8.95 5.80 -1.74
N TYR A 123 -8.32 5.07 -0.82
CA TYR A 123 -6.94 4.61 -0.98
C TYR A 123 -6.80 3.63 -2.16
N PHE A 124 -7.68 2.64 -2.26
CA PHE A 124 -7.63 1.66 -3.35
C PHE A 124 -7.73 2.33 -4.72
N TYR A 125 -8.73 3.18 -4.95
CA TYR A 125 -8.90 3.85 -6.24
C TYR A 125 -7.88 4.97 -6.47
N GLY A 126 -7.55 5.74 -5.42
CA GLY A 126 -6.71 6.93 -5.55
C GLY A 126 -5.21 6.66 -5.50
N VAL A 127 -4.79 5.52 -4.96
CA VAL A 127 -3.38 5.11 -4.88
C VAL A 127 -3.16 3.84 -5.70
N THR A 128 -3.75 2.70 -5.29
CA THR A 128 -3.42 1.39 -5.89
C THR A 128 -3.80 1.31 -7.37
N VAL A 129 -5.00 1.76 -7.73
CA VAL A 129 -5.48 1.78 -9.12
C VAL A 129 -4.74 2.85 -9.94
N GLU A 130 -4.39 3.97 -9.32
CA GLU A 130 -3.63 5.06 -9.98
C GLU A 130 -2.19 4.61 -10.32
N GLN A 131 -1.47 3.95 -9.41
CA GLN A 131 -0.16 3.33 -9.68
C GLN A 131 -0.26 2.29 -10.80
N SER A 132 -1.33 1.49 -10.80
CA SER A 132 -1.59 0.50 -11.84
C SER A 132 -1.87 1.15 -13.20
N LEU A 133 -2.59 2.27 -13.23
CA LEU A 133 -2.81 3.07 -14.43
C LEU A 133 -1.49 3.61 -14.98
N LEU A 134 -0.64 4.19 -14.13
CA LEU A 134 0.68 4.68 -14.53
C LEU A 134 1.53 3.57 -15.15
N THR A 135 1.56 2.40 -14.50
CA THR A 135 2.26 1.21 -15.01
C THR A 135 1.70 0.75 -16.36
N ALA A 136 0.38 0.78 -16.54
CA ALA A 136 -0.25 0.41 -17.81
C ALA A 136 0.19 1.33 -18.96
N VAL A 137 0.22 2.64 -18.70
CA VAL A 137 0.63 3.65 -19.69
C VAL A 137 2.13 3.54 -19.99
N GLU A 138 2.97 3.34 -18.98
CA GLU A 138 4.41 3.08 -19.14
C GLU A 138 4.68 1.86 -20.04
N GLU A 139 3.97 0.76 -19.82
CA GLU A 139 4.09 -0.44 -20.65
C GLU A 139 3.65 -0.20 -22.09
N GLU A 140 2.56 0.54 -22.32
CA GLU A 140 2.12 0.91 -23.67
C GLU A 140 3.18 1.75 -24.41
N ILE A 141 3.88 2.66 -23.72
CA ILE A 141 4.98 3.44 -24.29
C ILE A 141 6.15 2.51 -24.63
N THR A 142 6.52 1.66 -23.68
CA THR A 142 7.64 0.73 -23.81
C THR A 142 7.42 -0.25 -24.96
N HIS A 143 6.22 -0.83 -25.07
CA HIS A 143 5.84 -1.70 -26.18
C HIS A 143 5.91 -0.99 -27.54
N ARG A 144 5.43 0.26 -27.63
CA ARG A 144 5.53 1.05 -28.88
C ARG A 144 6.99 1.31 -29.27
N ARG A 145 7.87 1.60 -28.30
CA ARG A 145 9.30 1.81 -28.55
C ARG A 145 9.97 0.54 -29.07
N VAL A 146 9.74 -0.59 -28.41
CA VAL A 146 10.30 -1.90 -28.80
C VAL A 146 9.79 -2.31 -30.18
N ALA A 147 8.49 -2.12 -30.46
CA ALA A 147 7.93 -2.40 -31.79
C ALA A 147 8.55 -1.54 -32.91
N ALA A 148 9.03 -0.34 -32.58
CA ALA A 148 9.77 0.54 -33.47
C ALA A 148 11.29 0.24 -33.53
N GLY A 149 11.75 -0.86 -32.93
CA GLY A 149 13.16 -1.24 -32.90
C GLY A 149 14.04 -0.37 -32.00
N ARG A 150 13.45 0.44 -31.12
CA ARG A 150 14.19 1.28 -30.15
C ARG A 150 14.47 0.51 -28.87
N PRO A 151 15.61 0.75 -28.21
CA PRO A 151 15.90 0.12 -26.92
C PRO A 151 14.95 0.58 -25.81
N LEU A 152 14.87 -0.25 -24.77
CA LEU A 152 14.25 0.11 -23.49
C LEU A 152 14.89 1.38 -22.94
N SER A 153 14.10 2.18 -22.25
CA SER A 153 14.51 3.48 -21.72
C SER A 153 13.73 3.80 -20.47
N ASP A 154 14.44 4.25 -19.44
CA ASP A 154 13.83 4.72 -18.20
C ASP A 154 12.98 5.98 -18.44
N SER A 155 13.15 6.66 -19.58
CA SER A 155 12.30 7.78 -19.98
C SER A 155 10.83 7.39 -20.23
N SER A 156 10.49 6.10 -20.31
CA SER A 156 9.09 5.67 -20.50
C SER A 156 8.21 6.13 -19.34
N ILE A 157 8.72 6.14 -18.10
CA ILE A 157 7.96 6.57 -16.94
C ILE A 157 7.67 8.07 -16.99
N GLU A 158 8.66 8.91 -17.35
CA GLU A 158 8.48 10.35 -17.48
C GLU A 158 7.43 10.70 -18.54
N VAL A 159 7.48 10.01 -19.67
CA VAL A 159 6.48 10.18 -20.74
C VAL A 159 5.09 9.72 -20.28
N ALA A 160 4.99 8.75 -19.37
CA ALA A 160 3.72 8.34 -18.78
C ALA A 160 3.14 9.42 -17.85
N TYR A 161 3.97 10.05 -17.01
CA TYR A 161 3.58 11.20 -16.19
C TYR A 161 3.10 12.38 -17.06
N GLU A 162 3.86 12.72 -18.10
CA GLU A 162 3.49 13.79 -19.04
C GLU A 162 2.15 13.49 -19.73
N MET A 163 1.91 12.25 -20.16
CA MET A 163 0.66 11.89 -20.83
C MET A 163 -0.56 11.88 -19.89
N LEU A 164 -0.39 11.44 -18.64
CA LEU A 164 -1.50 11.35 -17.68
C LEU A 164 -1.82 12.69 -17.02
N TYR A 165 -0.78 13.44 -16.63
CA TYR A 165 -0.90 14.62 -15.75
C TYR A 165 -0.43 15.92 -16.41
N GLY A 166 0.16 15.84 -17.61
CA GLY A 166 0.54 17.00 -18.42
C GLY A 166 1.90 17.62 -18.09
N ASN A 167 2.66 17.07 -17.13
CA ASN A 167 3.95 17.60 -16.68
C ASN A 167 4.88 16.44 -16.28
N THR A 168 6.17 16.72 -16.10
CA THR A 168 7.14 15.72 -15.63
C THR A 168 6.89 15.35 -14.16
N ARG A 169 7.39 14.19 -13.73
CA ARG A 169 7.25 13.76 -12.34
C ARG A 169 7.85 14.78 -11.38
N ASP A 170 9.03 15.30 -11.69
CA ASP A 170 9.74 16.28 -10.85
C ASP A 170 8.95 17.59 -10.68
N GLN A 171 8.34 18.09 -11.75
CA GLN A 171 7.52 19.30 -11.70
C GLN A 171 6.26 19.09 -10.86
N LEU A 172 5.60 17.94 -11.02
CA LEU A 172 4.42 17.58 -10.24
C LEU A 172 4.75 17.42 -8.76
N TRP A 173 5.89 16.80 -8.45
CA TRP A 173 6.37 16.64 -7.08
C TRP A 173 6.64 17.98 -6.41
N GLU A 174 7.24 18.94 -7.12
CA GLU A 174 7.47 20.28 -6.58
C GLU A 174 6.17 20.97 -6.19
N VAL A 175 5.16 20.91 -7.07
CA VAL A 175 3.83 21.46 -6.78
C VAL A 175 3.19 20.76 -5.59
N PHE A 176 3.24 19.41 -5.55
CA PHE A 176 2.74 18.63 -4.44
C PHE A 176 3.37 19.04 -3.11
N ARG A 177 4.69 19.22 -3.04
CA ARG A 177 5.38 19.64 -1.81
C ARG A 177 4.88 20.99 -1.31
N ILE A 178 4.72 21.95 -2.22
CA ILE A 178 4.23 23.30 -1.91
C ILE A 178 2.79 23.24 -1.38
N GLU A 179 1.92 22.45 -2.02
CA GLU A 179 0.50 22.33 -1.64
C GLU A 179 0.29 21.51 -0.36
N ALA A 180 1.06 20.44 -0.18
CA ALA A 180 0.99 19.58 1.00
C ALA A 180 1.64 20.20 2.24
N GLY A 181 2.37 21.32 2.09
CA GLY A 181 3.08 21.96 3.19
C GLY A 181 4.23 21.13 3.74
N VAL A 182 4.82 20.24 2.93
CA VAL A 182 6.02 19.49 3.30
C VAL A 182 7.19 20.45 3.23
N ASP A 183 7.78 20.77 4.39
CA ASP A 183 8.90 21.72 4.49
C ASP A 183 9.97 21.42 3.44
N ALA A 184 10.43 22.47 2.75
CA ALA A 184 11.45 22.36 1.71
C ALA A 184 12.68 21.61 2.25
N ALA A 185 13.06 20.54 1.56
CA ALA A 185 14.29 19.81 1.82
C ALA A 185 15.45 20.81 1.96
N ARG A 186 16.31 20.60 2.96
CA ARG A 186 17.55 21.38 3.13
C ARG A 186 18.30 21.47 1.80
N GLU A 187 18.72 22.67 1.41
CA GLU A 187 19.58 22.90 0.24
C GLU A 187 20.75 21.89 0.22
N GLY A 188 20.85 21.10 -0.84
CA GLY A 188 21.97 20.18 -1.09
C GLY A 188 21.70 18.68 -0.90
N TRP A 189 20.50 18.27 -0.49
CA TRP A 189 20.12 16.84 -0.41
C TRP A 189 19.63 16.31 -1.77
N ARG A 190 20.04 15.08 -2.13
CA ARG A 190 19.63 14.46 -3.39
C ARG A 190 18.20 13.92 -3.25
N TYR A 191 17.38 14.20 -4.25
CA TYR A 191 15.99 13.77 -4.46
C TYR A 191 15.69 12.30 -4.07
N ARG A 192 16.67 11.40 -4.20
CA ARG A 192 16.53 9.96 -3.94
C ARG A 192 16.43 9.60 -2.45
N ASP A 193 16.87 10.48 -1.54
CA ASP A 193 17.11 10.12 -0.14
C ASP A 193 15.89 10.41 0.78
N GLU A 194 14.80 10.97 0.24
CA GLU A 194 13.62 11.43 1.01
C GLU A 194 12.32 10.70 0.67
N HIS A 195 12.36 9.73 -0.26
CA HIS A 195 11.20 8.92 -0.64
C HIS A 195 10.87 7.87 0.44
N SER A 196 10.21 8.29 1.51
CA SER A 196 9.46 7.34 2.34
C SER A 196 8.32 6.76 1.49
N LEU A 197 8.03 5.47 1.62
CA LEU A 197 6.89 4.84 0.92
C LEU A 197 5.58 5.59 1.18
N ALA A 198 5.41 6.14 2.38
CA ALA A 198 4.26 6.97 2.73
C ALA A 198 4.14 8.25 1.87
N SER A 199 5.27 8.88 1.56
CA SER A 199 5.29 10.10 0.72
C SER A 199 4.94 9.82 -0.74
N GLU A 200 5.26 8.63 -1.24
CA GLU A 200 4.91 8.21 -2.60
C GLU A 200 3.42 7.93 -2.76
N ASP A 201 2.81 7.28 -1.78
CA ASP A 201 1.37 7.03 -1.77
C ASP A 201 0.59 8.34 -1.64
N ALA A 202 1.06 9.26 -0.79
CA ALA A 202 0.47 10.59 -0.66
C ALA A 202 0.56 11.41 -1.97
N PHE A 203 1.71 11.39 -2.62
CA PHE A 203 1.87 12.01 -3.93
C PHE A 203 0.97 11.38 -4.99
N THR A 204 0.86 10.05 -5.00
CA THR A 204 -0.01 9.36 -5.94
C THR A 204 -1.48 9.73 -5.72
N TYR A 205 -1.92 9.77 -4.47
CA TYR A 205 -3.28 10.21 -4.15
C TYR A 205 -3.55 11.64 -4.60
N TRP A 206 -2.57 12.54 -4.45
CA TRP A 206 -2.66 13.90 -4.99
C TRP A 206 -2.77 13.92 -6.52
N LEU A 207 -1.99 13.10 -7.24
CA LEU A 207 -2.09 12.96 -8.70
C LEU A 207 -3.46 12.45 -9.14
N PHE A 208 -4.03 11.50 -8.41
CA PHE A 208 -5.40 11.05 -8.64
C PHE A 208 -6.39 12.22 -8.53
N LYS A 209 -6.31 13.03 -7.47
CA LYS A 209 -7.18 14.21 -7.30
C LYS A 209 -6.99 15.22 -8.44
N LEU A 210 -5.73 15.51 -8.79
CA LEU A 210 -5.39 16.36 -9.93
C LEU A 210 -6.04 15.87 -11.24
N ARG A 211 -6.01 14.55 -11.47
CA ARG A 211 -6.61 13.91 -12.65
C ARG A 211 -8.14 13.99 -12.62
N MET A 212 -8.77 13.81 -11.46
CA MET A 212 -10.22 13.95 -11.27
C MET A 212 -10.71 15.36 -11.57
N GLU A 213 -9.94 16.37 -11.19
CA GLU A 213 -10.32 17.76 -11.42
C GLU A 213 -10.15 18.20 -12.88
N ARG A 214 -9.10 17.70 -13.55
CA ARG A 214 -8.72 18.16 -14.90
C ARG A 214 -9.33 17.36 -16.05
N SER A 215 -9.81 16.14 -15.79
CA SER A 215 -10.31 15.24 -16.83
C SER A 215 -11.83 15.23 -16.90
N ASP A 216 -12.38 14.98 -18.09
CA ASP A 216 -13.81 14.74 -18.23
C ASP A 216 -14.21 13.38 -17.64
N PRO A 217 -15.49 13.18 -17.25
CA PRO A 217 -15.94 11.94 -16.64
C PRO A 217 -15.74 10.67 -17.50
N ALA A 218 -15.77 10.79 -18.83
CA ALA A 218 -15.57 9.65 -19.71
C ALA A 218 -14.11 9.20 -19.73
N LYS A 219 -13.17 10.16 -19.76
CA LYS A 219 -11.74 9.90 -19.60
C LYS A 219 -11.44 9.25 -18.25
N ILE A 220 -11.99 9.80 -17.16
CA ILE A 220 -11.84 9.25 -15.81
C ILE A 220 -12.26 7.77 -15.76
N ALA A 221 -13.45 7.45 -16.25
CA ALA A 221 -13.97 6.08 -16.24
C ALA A 221 -13.13 5.14 -17.12
N SER A 222 -12.64 5.63 -18.27
CA SER A 222 -11.77 4.85 -19.16
C SER A 222 -10.43 4.52 -18.52
N ASP A 223 -9.78 5.51 -17.94
CA ASP A 223 -8.48 5.37 -17.29
C ASP A 223 -8.58 4.49 -16.04
N THR A 224 -9.61 4.67 -15.21
CA THR A 224 -9.86 3.79 -14.07
C THR A 224 -10.06 2.34 -14.50
N ARG A 225 -10.79 2.10 -15.61
CA ARG A 225 -10.92 0.74 -16.18
C ARG A 225 -9.57 0.19 -16.65
N LYS A 226 -8.72 1.01 -17.26
CA LYS A 226 -7.36 0.62 -17.66
C LYS A 226 -6.51 0.23 -16.44
N GLY A 227 -6.52 1.04 -15.38
CA GLY A 227 -5.82 0.76 -14.13
C GLY A 227 -6.27 -0.54 -13.48
N LEU A 228 -7.58 -0.76 -13.35
CA LEU A 228 -8.14 -2.01 -12.81
C LEU A 228 -7.76 -3.24 -13.65
N ALA A 229 -7.83 -3.14 -14.99
CA ALA A 229 -7.44 -4.23 -15.88
C ALA A 229 -5.95 -4.59 -15.72
N LYS A 230 -5.10 -3.57 -15.56
CA LYS A 230 -3.67 -3.76 -15.33
C LYS A 230 -3.40 -4.45 -13.99
N LEU A 231 -4.05 -3.99 -12.92
CA LEU A 231 -3.92 -4.58 -11.59
C LEU A 231 -4.33 -6.07 -11.59
N GLU A 232 -5.45 -6.40 -12.23
CA GLU A 232 -5.89 -7.81 -12.35
C GLU A 232 -4.90 -8.65 -13.16
N HIS A 233 -4.34 -8.10 -14.25
CA HIS A 233 -3.31 -8.80 -15.01
C HIS A 233 -2.03 -9.05 -14.18
N MET A 234 -1.60 -8.08 -13.37
CA MET A 234 -0.48 -8.24 -12.44
C MET A 234 -0.77 -9.33 -11.41
N ARG A 235 -1.97 -9.35 -10.83
CA ARG A 235 -2.42 -10.37 -9.88
C ARG A 235 -2.37 -11.78 -10.47
N GLN A 236 -2.92 -11.97 -11.66
CA GLN A 236 -2.90 -13.25 -12.36
C GLN A 236 -1.48 -13.73 -12.68
N ASN A 237 -0.59 -12.81 -13.09
CA ASN A 237 0.80 -13.14 -13.36
C ASN A 237 1.56 -13.51 -12.08
N ASN A 238 1.27 -12.86 -10.96
CA ASN A 238 1.84 -13.24 -9.67
C ASN A 238 1.43 -14.67 -9.27
N ALA A 239 0.13 -14.98 -9.36
CA ALA A 239 -0.39 -16.32 -9.07
C ALA A 239 0.23 -17.40 -9.98
N ARG A 240 0.48 -17.09 -11.26
CA ARG A 240 1.20 -17.99 -12.18
C ARG A 240 2.65 -18.21 -11.75
N ARG A 241 3.36 -17.15 -11.37
CA ARG A 241 4.76 -17.23 -10.88
C ARG A 241 4.85 -18.09 -9.62
N GLN A 242 3.96 -17.90 -8.66
CA GLN A 242 3.91 -18.71 -7.43
C GLN A 242 3.70 -20.21 -7.74
N LYS A 243 2.78 -20.55 -8.65
CA LYS A 243 2.57 -21.95 -9.09
C LYS A 243 3.83 -22.56 -9.72
N LEU A 244 4.56 -21.79 -10.55
CA LEU A 244 5.81 -22.25 -11.17
C LEU A 244 6.88 -22.51 -10.10
N VAL A 245 7.12 -21.56 -9.19
CA VAL A 245 8.09 -21.70 -8.10
C VAL A 245 7.76 -22.91 -7.22
N HIS A 246 6.49 -23.10 -6.85
CA HIS A 246 6.05 -24.27 -6.10
C HIS A 246 6.35 -25.58 -6.84
N SER A 247 6.08 -25.63 -8.15
CA SER A 247 6.34 -26.81 -8.97
C SER A 247 7.84 -27.14 -9.06
N ASP A 248 8.71 -26.13 -9.14
CA ASP A 248 10.15 -26.30 -9.18
C ASP A 248 10.71 -26.75 -7.82
N ASN A 249 10.22 -26.19 -6.72
CA ASN A 249 10.54 -26.64 -5.37
C ASN A 249 10.18 -28.12 -5.16
N MET A 250 9.00 -28.54 -5.61
CA MET A 250 8.58 -29.93 -5.59
C MET A 250 9.50 -30.85 -6.41
N ARG A 251 9.97 -30.40 -7.57
CA ARG A 251 10.95 -31.14 -8.40
C ARG A 251 12.31 -31.25 -7.70
N ILE A 252 12.79 -30.18 -7.07
CA ILE A 252 14.06 -30.16 -6.31
C ILE A 252 13.99 -31.12 -5.12
N GLN A 253 12.90 -31.09 -4.35
CA GLN A 253 12.70 -32.00 -3.21
C GLN A 253 12.67 -33.47 -3.64
N LYS A 254 11.95 -33.80 -4.73
CA LYS A 254 11.94 -35.16 -5.30
C LYS A 254 13.34 -35.62 -5.73
N ARG A 255 14.15 -34.73 -6.32
CA ARG A 255 15.55 -35.03 -6.69
C ARG A 255 16.45 -35.23 -5.47
N LYS A 256 16.31 -34.44 -4.41
CA LYS A 256 17.05 -34.59 -3.15
C LYS A 256 16.72 -35.94 -2.48
N LYS A 257 15.42 -36.30 -2.35
CA LYS A 257 14.97 -37.58 -1.78
C LYS A 257 15.53 -38.79 -2.53
N ARG A 258 15.61 -38.73 -3.86
CA ARG A 258 16.21 -39.80 -4.68
C ARG A 258 17.71 -39.97 -4.43
N LYS A 259 18.46 -38.87 -4.25
CA LYS A 259 19.90 -38.90 -3.97
C LYS A 259 20.25 -39.38 -2.54
N THR A 260 19.40 -39.11 -1.55
CA THR A 260 19.58 -39.64 -0.19
C THR A 260 19.31 -41.15 -0.15
N ASN A 261 18.27 -41.63 -0.83
CA ASN A 261 17.97 -43.07 -0.87
C ASN A 261 19.03 -43.89 -1.62
N SER A 262 19.72 -43.30 -2.60
CA SER A 262 20.83 -43.99 -3.29
C SER A 262 22.13 -44.02 -2.48
N LYS A 263 22.28 -43.16 -1.47
CA LYS A 263 23.45 -43.12 -0.57
C LYS A 263 23.30 -44.00 0.66
N SER A 264 22.09 -44.38 1.05
CA SER A 264 21.82 -45.28 2.18
C SER A 264 21.83 -46.77 1.80
N GLN A 265 22.08 -47.10 0.53
CA GLN A 265 22.15 -48.47 0.00
C GLN A 265 23.59 -48.88 -0.40
N LEU A 266 24.58 -48.06 -0.04
CA LEU A 266 26.02 -48.33 -0.11
C LEU A 266 26.57 -48.35 1.30
#